data_AF-A0A7C2W473-F1
#
_entry.id   AF-A0A7C2W473-F1
#
_cell.length_a   1.000
_cell.length_b   1.000
_cell.length_c   1.000
_cell.angle_alpha   90.00
_cell.angle_beta   90.00
_cell.angle_gamma   90.00
#
_symmetry.space_group_name_H-M   'P 1'
#
loop_
_entity.id
_entity.type
_entity.pdbx_description
1 polymer ?
#
loop_
_entity_poly.entity_id
_entity_poly.type
_entity_poly.pdbx_seq_one_letter_code
_entity_poly.pdbx_strand_id
1 'polypeptide(L)'
;MNRRQRKTVIELATVVMLTAAGVILMFNVKDVVIRSEAMRAMNNLSKAIQDYQEEYKLDYHRRTGKDYPSEKVPLPPTSFVDTVKKSLEGRARLGDMRYRALWIDLNAPSDTIVAYSPRLFHSWFVSSGYVLLRLDGTVEWMDKEPFEELLASQQDPDETLMLLP
;
A
#
# COMPACT_ATOMS: atom_id res chain seq x y z
N MET A 1 29.24 -8.56 48.11
CA MET A 1 27.97 -9.18 47.65
C MET A 1 28.07 -10.70 47.81
N ASN A 2 27.11 -11.35 48.47
CA ASN A 2 27.18 -12.78 48.77
C ASN A 2 26.94 -13.64 47.50
N ARG A 3 27.51 -14.84 47.39
CA ARG A 3 27.39 -15.71 46.19
C ARG A 3 25.93 -15.98 45.81
N ARG A 4 25.05 -16.09 46.81
CA ARG A 4 23.59 -16.25 46.62
C ARG A 4 22.94 -15.02 45.99
N GLN A 5 23.29 -13.81 46.45
CA GLN A 5 22.77 -12.56 45.88
C GLN A 5 23.22 -12.39 44.42
N ARG A 6 24.48 -12.74 44.08
CA ARG A 6 24.97 -12.67 42.70
C ARG A 6 24.20 -13.60 41.77
N LYS A 7 23.89 -14.82 42.20
CA LYS A 7 23.08 -15.77 41.42
C LYS A 7 21.68 -15.22 41.13
N THR A 8 21.01 -14.69 42.15
CA THR A 8 19.67 -14.07 42.00
C THR A 8 19.70 -12.87 41.05
N VAL A 9 20.72 -12.01 41.11
CA VAL A 9 20.86 -10.86 40.19
C VAL A 9 21.07 -11.32 38.76
N ILE A 10 21.89 -12.36 38.52
CA ILE A 10 22.13 -12.90 37.19
C ILE A 10 20.84 -13.52 36.62
N GLU A 11 20.10 -14.31 37.42
CA GLU A 11 18.84 -14.93 36.98
C GLU A 11 17.79 -13.85 36.65
N LEU A 12 17.63 -12.83 37.51
CA LEU A 12 16.73 -11.72 37.25
C LEU A 12 17.12 -10.95 35.98
N ALA A 13 18.40 -10.61 35.82
CA ALA A 13 18.88 -9.92 34.63
C ALA A 13 18.65 -10.75 33.35
N THR A 14 18.82 -12.07 33.44
CA THR A 14 18.58 -12.99 32.32
C THR A 14 17.10 -12.98 31.92
N VAL A 15 16.18 -13.06 32.89
CA VAL A 15 14.73 -12.99 32.60
C VAL A 15 14.37 -11.66 31.95
N VAL A 16 14.86 -10.53 32.49
CA VAL A 16 14.59 -9.20 31.92
C VAL A 16 15.10 -9.08 30.48
N MET A 17 16.32 -9.55 30.19
CA MET A 17 16.86 -9.51 28.82
C MET A 17 16.07 -10.40 27.86
N LEU A 18 15.66 -11.61 28.29
CA LEU A 18 14.85 -12.49 27.46
C LEU A 18 13.47 -11.88 27.17
N THR A 19 12.83 -11.27 28.17
CA THR A 19 11.55 -10.58 27.96
C THR A 19 11.70 -9.40 27.00
N ALA A 20 12.75 -8.58 27.16
CA ALA A 20 13.01 -7.46 26.25
C ALA A 20 13.24 -7.94 24.80
N ALA A 21 14.03 -9.01 24.62
CA ALA A 21 14.25 -9.62 23.30
C ALA A 21 12.94 -10.14 22.69
N GLY A 22 12.09 -10.80 23.49
CA GLY A 22 10.78 -11.28 23.04
C GLY A 22 9.86 -10.16 22.57
N VAL A 23 9.81 -9.04 23.33
CA VAL A 23 9.02 -7.86 22.96
C VAL A 23 9.52 -7.24 21.65
N ILE A 24 10.84 -7.08 21.48
CA ILE A 24 11.44 -6.57 20.24
C ILE A 24 11.08 -7.48 19.06
N LEU A 25 11.20 -8.80 19.22
CA LEU A 25 10.85 -9.77 18.17
C LEU A 25 9.37 -9.65 17.79
N MET A 26 8.47 -9.52 18.76
CA MET A 26 7.04 -9.38 18.52
C MET A 26 6.69 -8.09 17.75
N PHE A 27 7.35 -6.97 18.06
CA PHE A 27 7.16 -5.72 17.30
C PHE A 27 7.58 -5.87 15.83
N ASN A 28 8.70 -6.53 15.57
CA ASN A 28 9.18 -6.75 14.20
C ASN A 28 8.24 -7.67 13.41
N VAL A 29 7.76 -8.76 14.02
CA VAL A 29 6.78 -9.66 13.38
C VAL A 29 5.49 -8.92 13.06
N LYS A 30 5.00 -8.08 13.98
CA LYS A 30 3.80 -7.27 13.78
C LYS A 30 3.94 -6.37 12.55
N ASP A 31 5.06 -5.67 12.39
CA ASP A 31 5.26 -4.74 11.29
C ASP A 31 5.38 -5.47 9.94
N VAL A 32 6.03 -6.63 9.90
CA VAL A 32 6.07 -7.49 8.71
C VAL A 32 4.67 -7.94 8.29
N VAL A 33 3.84 -8.37 9.27
CA VAL A 33 2.45 -8.77 9.01
C VAL A 33 1.63 -7.59 8.49
N ILE A 34 1.77 -6.40 9.09
CA ILE A 34 1.05 -5.20 8.63
C ILE A 34 1.44 -4.84 7.20
N ARG A 35 2.74 -4.89 6.85
CA ARG A 35 3.20 -4.65 5.47
C ARG A 35 2.58 -5.65 4.50
N SER A 36 2.60 -6.94 4.83
CA SER A 36 2.02 -8.00 3.99
C SER A 36 0.50 -7.85 3.83
N GLU A 37 -0.22 -7.53 4.91
CA GLU A 37 -1.66 -7.28 4.86
C GLU A 37 -2.00 -6.06 4.00
N ALA A 38 -1.23 -4.97 4.12
CA ALA A 38 -1.42 -3.77 3.30
C ALA A 38 -1.20 -4.06 1.81
N MET A 39 -0.15 -4.81 1.47
CA MET A 39 0.14 -5.28 0.11
C MET A 39 -0.98 -6.17 -0.43
N ARG A 40 -1.50 -7.09 0.39
CA ARG A 40 -2.61 -7.97 -0.01
C ARG A 40 -3.90 -7.18 -0.25
N ALA A 41 -4.20 -6.22 0.61
CA ALA A 41 -5.37 -5.38 0.46
C ALA A 41 -5.27 -4.48 -0.79
N MET A 42 -4.09 -3.94 -1.09
CA MET A 42 -3.85 -3.20 -2.33
C MET A 42 -3.94 -4.12 -3.57
N ASN A 43 -3.48 -5.38 -3.48
CA ASN A 43 -3.67 -6.37 -4.55
C ASN A 43 -5.15 -6.67 -4.81
N ASN A 44 -5.96 -6.77 -3.76
CA ASN A 44 -7.40 -6.94 -3.92
C ASN A 44 -8.04 -5.70 -4.58
N LEU A 45 -7.57 -4.49 -4.27
CA LEU A 45 -7.99 -3.29 -4.98
C LEU A 45 -7.57 -3.33 -6.46
N SER A 46 -6.34 -3.74 -6.75
CA SER A 46 -5.85 -3.91 -8.13
C SER A 46 -6.77 -4.82 -8.94
N LYS A 47 -7.12 -5.98 -8.39
CA LYS A 47 -8.06 -6.92 -9.02
C LYS A 47 -9.43 -6.29 -9.27
N ALA A 48 -10.00 -5.59 -8.28
CA ALA A 48 -11.29 -4.92 -8.46
C ALA A 48 -11.25 -3.84 -9.55
N ILE A 49 -10.12 -3.14 -9.72
CA ILE A 49 -9.93 -2.16 -10.80
C ILE A 49 -9.81 -2.87 -12.15
N GLN A 50 -9.08 -3.98 -12.23
CA GLN A 50 -8.96 -4.80 -13.44
C GLN A 50 -10.31 -5.39 -13.85
N ASP A 51 -11.07 -5.96 -12.90
CA ASP A 51 -12.41 -6.49 -13.13
C ASP A 51 -13.35 -5.41 -13.69
N TYR A 52 -13.30 -4.18 -13.13
CA TYR A 52 -14.05 -3.03 -13.65
C TYR A 52 -13.66 -2.70 -15.10
N GLN A 53 -12.36 -2.71 -15.41
CA GLN A 53 -11.88 -2.42 -16.76
C GLN A 53 -12.29 -3.50 -17.76
N GLU A 54 -12.28 -4.78 -17.36
CA GLU A 54 -12.77 -5.88 -18.18
C GLU A 54 -14.27 -5.77 -18.44
N GLU A 55 -15.07 -5.49 -17.41
CA GLU A 55 -16.51 -5.28 -17.55
C GLU A 55 -16.81 -4.11 -18.50
N TYR A 56 -16.04 -3.04 -18.42
CA TYR A 56 -16.16 -1.89 -19.32
C TYR A 56 -15.89 -2.28 -20.79
N LYS A 57 -14.82 -3.06 -21.06
CA LYS A 57 -14.53 -3.58 -22.41
C LYS A 57 -15.67 -4.45 -22.93
N LEU A 58 -16.23 -5.32 -22.08
CA LEU A 58 -17.33 -6.21 -22.44
C LEU A 58 -18.64 -5.45 -22.73
N ASP A 59 -18.97 -4.43 -21.93
CA ASP A 59 -20.12 -3.55 -22.19
C ASP A 59 -19.96 -2.79 -23.52
N TYR A 60 -18.78 -2.25 -23.80
CA TYR A 60 -18.50 -1.60 -25.08
C TYR A 60 -18.67 -2.56 -26.27
N HIS A 61 -18.12 -3.78 -26.18
CA HIS A 61 -18.28 -4.80 -27.22
C HIS A 61 -19.75 -5.17 -27.42
N ARG A 62 -20.52 -5.34 -26.34
CA ARG A 62 -21.97 -5.62 -26.44
C ARG A 62 -22.75 -4.51 -27.13
N ARG A 63 -22.40 -3.24 -26.91
CA ARG A 63 -23.11 -2.09 -27.49
C ARG A 63 -22.74 -1.81 -28.95
N THR A 64 -21.48 -2.02 -29.31
CA THR A 64 -20.94 -1.61 -30.62
C THR A 64 -20.68 -2.77 -31.56
N GLY A 65 -20.62 -4.00 -31.05
CA GLY A 65 -20.16 -5.18 -31.78
C GLY A 65 -18.67 -5.14 -32.14
N LYS A 66 -17.89 -4.25 -31.52
CA LYS A 66 -16.46 -4.03 -31.79
C LYS A 66 -15.66 -4.12 -30.50
N ASP A 67 -14.43 -4.61 -30.62
CA ASP A 67 -13.48 -4.58 -29.51
C ASP A 67 -13.13 -3.14 -29.13
N TYR A 68 -12.80 -2.95 -27.85
CA TYR A 68 -12.46 -1.63 -27.35
C TYR A 68 -11.21 -1.11 -28.08
N PRO A 69 -11.25 0.10 -28.69
CA PRO A 69 -10.23 0.55 -29.62
C PRO A 69 -8.89 0.93 -28.97
N SER A 70 -8.83 0.95 -27.64
CA SER A 70 -7.64 1.33 -26.87
C SER A 70 -7.17 0.17 -26.00
N GLU A 71 -5.87 0.00 -25.90
CA GLU A 71 -5.26 -0.93 -24.92
C GLU A 71 -5.56 -0.48 -23.48
N LYS A 72 -5.64 0.83 -23.26
CA LYS A 72 -5.85 1.46 -21.96
C LYS A 72 -7.33 1.83 -21.77
N VAL A 73 -7.92 1.28 -20.71
CA VAL A 73 -9.32 1.48 -20.32
C VAL A 73 -9.40 2.57 -19.25
N PRO A 74 -10.45 3.41 -19.26
CA PRO A 74 -10.67 4.38 -18.18
C PRO A 74 -10.59 3.73 -16.80
N LEU A 75 -9.89 4.40 -15.89
CA LEU A 75 -9.86 4.01 -14.49
C LEU A 75 -11.24 4.23 -13.86
N PRO A 76 -11.63 3.42 -12.86
CA PRO A 76 -12.89 3.60 -12.16
C PRO A 76 -12.93 4.94 -11.41
N PRO A 77 -14.13 5.50 -11.17
CA PRO A 77 -14.27 6.71 -10.38
C PRO A 77 -13.89 6.48 -8.91
N THR A 78 -13.51 7.54 -8.19
CA THR A 78 -13.16 7.50 -6.76
C THR A 78 -14.26 6.85 -5.91
N SER A 79 -15.53 7.07 -6.24
CA SER A 79 -16.68 6.47 -5.54
C SER A 79 -16.72 4.94 -5.60
N PHE A 80 -16.29 4.36 -6.73
CA PHE A 80 -16.14 2.91 -6.87
C PHE A 80 -15.03 2.41 -5.94
N VAL A 81 -13.87 3.06 -5.96
CA VAL A 81 -12.73 2.70 -5.10
C VAL A 81 -13.08 2.84 -3.62
N ASP A 82 -13.82 3.87 -3.23
CA ASP A 82 -14.31 4.03 -1.85
C ASP A 82 -15.26 2.91 -1.44
N THR A 83 -16.07 2.41 -2.37
CA THR A 83 -16.98 1.28 -2.14
C THR A 83 -16.19 -0.01 -1.97
N VAL A 84 -15.22 -0.27 -2.85
CA VAL A 84 -14.30 -1.41 -2.73
C VAL A 84 -13.52 -1.33 -1.42
N LYS A 85 -12.96 -0.18 -1.07
CA LYS A 85 -12.22 0.03 0.19
C LYS A 85 -13.06 -0.33 1.42
N LYS A 86 -14.38 -0.11 1.39
CA LYS A 86 -15.29 -0.48 2.48
C LYS A 86 -15.50 -1.98 2.59
N SER A 87 -15.45 -2.73 1.48
CA SER A 87 -15.63 -4.18 1.43
C SER A 87 -14.32 -4.99 1.50
N LEU A 88 -13.15 -4.35 1.34
CA LEU A 88 -11.86 -5.03 1.43
C LEU A 88 -11.62 -5.63 2.81
N GLU A 89 -11.32 -6.94 2.83
CA GLU A 89 -10.71 -7.58 3.99
C GLU A 89 -9.39 -6.87 4.33
N GLY A 90 -9.22 -6.50 5.61
CA GLY A 90 -8.05 -5.75 6.05
C GLY A 90 -8.09 -4.24 5.74
N ARG A 91 -9.26 -3.65 5.45
CA ARG A 91 -9.42 -2.19 5.22
C ARG A 91 -8.71 -1.29 6.24
N ALA A 92 -8.71 -1.68 7.52
CA ALA A 92 -8.06 -0.92 8.59
C ALA A 92 -6.53 -0.81 8.40
N ARG A 93 -5.95 -1.74 7.61
CA ARG A 93 -4.53 -1.84 7.28
C ARG A 93 -4.16 -1.15 5.97
N LEU A 94 -5.13 -0.61 5.23
CA LEU A 94 -4.93 0.23 4.04
C LEU A 94 -4.93 1.73 4.38
N GLY A 95 -5.39 2.12 5.58
CA GLY A 95 -5.21 3.47 6.14
C GLY A 95 -5.65 4.60 5.19
N ASP A 96 -4.87 5.68 5.18
CA ASP A 96 -5.12 6.89 4.38
C ASP A 96 -4.64 6.72 2.94
N MET A 97 -5.22 5.73 2.27
CA MET A 97 -5.00 5.51 0.84
C MET A 97 -5.50 6.72 0.03
N ARG A 98 -4.64 7.21 -0.86
CA ARG A 98 -4.94 8.22 -1.88
C ARG A 98 -5.10 7.55 -3.24
N TYR A 99 -6.09 8.00 -4.01
CA TYR A 99 -6.41 7.49 -5.35
C TYR A 99 -6.27 8.63 -6.36
N ARG A 100 -5.51 8.42 -7.43
CA ARG A 100 -5.05 9.46 -8.36
C ARG A 100 -5.72 9.42 -9.73
N ALA A 101 -6.71 8.55 -9.97
CA ALA A 101 -7.24 8.30 -11.31
C ALA A 101 -7.69 9.56 -12.09
N LEU A 102 -8.17 10.59 -11.40
CA LEU A 102 -8.59 11.85 -12.02
C LEU A 102 -7.43 12.58 -12.75
N TRP A 103 -6.20 12.38 -12.28
CA TRP A 103 -4.99 13.08 -12.74
C TRP A 103 -4.15 12.24 -13.70
N ILE A 104 -4.60 11.03 -14.03
CA ILE A 104 -3.85 10.10 -14.87
C ILE A 104 -4.40 10.19 -16.29
N ASP A 105 -3.57 10.70 -17.21
CA ASP A 105 -3.89 10.72 -18.64
C ASP A 105 -4.05 9.30 -19.18
N LEU A 106 -4.92 9.13 -20.18
CA LEU A 106 -5.08 7.86 -20.90
C LEU A 106 -3.77 7.35 -21.50
N ASN A 107 -2.82 8.23 -21.80
CA ASN A 107 -1.51 7.90 -22.36
C ASN A 107 -0.42 7.73 -21.30
N ALA A 108 -0.73 7.90 -20.01
CA ALA A 108 0.22 7.79 -18.91
C ALA A 108 0.97 6.44 -18.94
N PRO A 109 2.27 6.41 -18.62
CA PRO A 109 3.06 5.19 -18.69
C PRO A 109 2.56 4.12 -17.71
N SER A 110 2.83 2.85 -17.98
CA SER A 110 2.34 1.71 -17.20
C SER A 110 2.81 1.73 -15.74
N ASP A 111 3.92 2.41 -15.48
CA ASP A 111 4.53 2.57 -14.18
C ASP A 111 3.92 3.72 -13.35
N THR A 112 2.90 4.41 -13.88
CA THR A 112 2.21 5.51 -13.19
C THR A 112 1.55 5.02 -11.90
N ILE A 113 1.76 5.73 -10.79
CA ILE A 113 1.13 5.44 -9.51
C ILE A 113 -0.36 5.80 -9.57
N VAL A 114 -1.23 4.81 -9.47
CA VAL A 114 -2.69 4.93 -9.45
C VAL A 114 -3.23 5.15 -8.04
N ALA A 115 -2.72 4.39 -7.08
CA ALA A 115 -3.11 4.51 -5.67
C ALA A 115 -1.90 4.31 -4.78
N TYR A 116 -1.90 4.93 -3.60
CA TYR A 116 -0.85 4.72 -2.62
C TYR A 116 -1.35 4.94 -1.20
N SER A 117 -0.74 4.29 -0.22
CA SER A 117 -0.97 4.51 1.20
C SER A 117 0.36 4.64 1.94
N PRO A 118 0.57 5.71 2.72
CA PRO A 118 1.72 5.82 3.62
C PRO A 118 1.62 4.80 4.75
N ARG A 119 2.79 4.33 5.20
CA ARG A 119 2.95 3.41 6.32
C ARG A 119 4.18 3.80 7.13
N LEU A 120 3.93 4.11 8.40
CA LEU A 120 4.97 4.45 9.36
C LEU A 120 5.23 3.24 10.25
N PHE A 121 6.44 2.69 10.17
CA PHE A 121 6.94 1.63 11.03
C PHE A 121 8.04 2.17 11.94
N HIS A 122 8.07 1.66 13.16
CA HIS A 122 9.07 2.02 14.17
C HIS A 122 10.07 0.88 14.40
N SER A 123 10.05 -0.16 13.55
CA SER A 123 10.95 -1.30 13.62
C SER A 123 12.25 -1.08 12.85
N TRP A 124 13.30 -1.79 13.26
CA TRP A 124 14.59 -1.79 12.56
C TRP A 124 14.61 -2.71 11.33
N PHE A 125 13.68 -3.67 11.24
CA PHE A 125 13.64 -4.65 10.15
C PHE A 125 12.70 -4.25 9.00
N VAL A 126 11.79 -3.30 9.23
CA VAL A 126 10.86 -2.82 8.20
C VAL A 126 10.93 -1.29 8.15
N SER A 127 11.45 -0.77 7.05
CA SER A 127 11.46 0.68 6.77
C SER A 127 10.04 1.21 6.65
N SER A 128 9.83 2.44 7.10
CA SER A 128 8.64 3.20 6.73
C SER A 128 8.63 3.45 5.22
N GLY A 129 7.46 3.48 4.62
CA GLY A 129 7.33 3.61 3.18
C GLY A 129 5.88 3.69 2.72
N TYR A 130 5.65 3.33 1.48
CA TYR A 130 4.37 3.36 0.82
C TYR A 130 4.06 2.00 0.22
N VAL A 131 2.83 1.53 0.41
CA VAL A 131 2.25 0.54 -0.49
C VAL A 131 1.62 1.30 -1.64
N LEU A 132 2.00 0.97 -2.86
CA LEU A 132 1.49 1.62 -4.06
C LEU A 132 0.95 0.61 -5.06
N LEU A 133 0.03 1.08 -5.89
CA LEU A 133 -0.56 0.40 -7.03
C LEU A 133 -0.19 1.18 -8.28
N ARG A 134 0.42 0.51 -9.25
CA ARG A 134 0.75 1.05 -10.57
C ARG A 134 -0.38 0.81 -11.57
N LEU A 135 -0.31 1.53 -12.69
CA LEU A 135 -1.33 1.49 -13.76
C LEU A 135 -1.43 0.13 -14.45
N ASP A 136 -0.33 -0.62 -14.51
CA ASP A 136 -0.29 -2.01 -14.95
C ASP A 136 -0.95 -3.01 -13.97
N GLY A 137 -1.37 -2.54 -12.79
CA GLY A 137 -1.93 -3.37 -11.73
C GLY A 137 -0.88 -3.94 -10.75
N THR A 138 0.40 -3.64 -10.94
CA THR A 138 1.47 -4.08 -10.05
C THR A 138 1.34 -3.38 -8.71
N VAL A 139 1.39 -4.18 -7.64
CA VAL A 139 1.43 -3.67 -6.26
C VAL A 139 2.82 -3.88 -5.71
N GLU A 140 3.41 -2.81 -5.20
CA GLU A 140 4.74 -2.86 -4.60
C GLU A 140 4.83 -2.03 -3.33
N TRP A 141 5.89 -2.33 -2.57
CA TRP A 141 6.31 -1.51 -1.46
C TRP A 141 7.48 -0.66 -1.90
N MET A 142 7.42 0.64 -1.65
CA MET A 142 8.48 1.59 -1.97
C MET A 142 8.86 2.37 -0.72
N ASP A 143 10.16 2.59 -0.53
CA ASP A 143 10.64 3.46 0.54
C ASP A 143 10.25 4.92 0.28
N LYS A 144 10.28 5.74 1.32
CA LYS A 144 9.75 7.11 1.28
C LYS A 144 10.41 7.99 0.21
N GLU A 145 11.74 8.05 0.20
CA GLU A 145 12.50 8.92 -0.72
C GLU A 145 12.27 8.56 -2.21
N PRO A 146 12.45 7.29 -2.64
CA PRO A 146 12.19 6.95 -4.04
C PRO A 146 10.71 7.12 -4.42
N PHE A 147 9.79 6.95 -3.47
CA PHE A 147 8.37 7.22 -3.72
C PHE A 147 8.12 8.70 -3.97
N GLU A 148 8.68 9.58 -3.14
CA GLU A 148 8.48 11.04 -3.28
C GLU A 148 9.09 11.57 -4.58
N GLU A 149 10.27 11.05 -4.96
CA GLU A 149 10.90 11.37 -6.25
C GLU A 149 10.05 10.88 -7.44
N LEU A 150 9.60 9.63 -7.40
CA LEU A 150 8.75 9.06 -8.45
C LEU A 150 7.42 9.81 -8.55
N LEU A 151 6.75 10.07 -7.43
CA LEU A 151 5.49 10.79 -7.40
C LEU A 151 5.65 12.20 -7.97
N ALA A 152 6.69 12.94 -7.56
CA ALA A 152 6.97 14.28 -8.07
C ALA A 152 7.19 14.28 -9.59
N SER A 153 7.84 13.25 -10.15
CA SER A 153 8.02 13.13 -11.61
C SER A 153 6.73 12.82 -12.38
N GLN A 154 5.71 12.28 -11.70
CA GLN A 154 4.44 11.85 -12.29
C GLN A 154 3.28 12.81 -11.98
N GLN A 155 3.50 13.83 -11.15
CA GLN A 155 2.45 14.74 -10.71
C GLN A 155 2.27 15.86 -11.73
N ASP A 156 1.01 16.11 -12.06
CA ASP A 156 0.64 17.33 -12.76
C ASP A 156 0.76 18.54 -11.81
N PRO A 157 1.19 19.72 -12.28
CA PRO A 157 1.17 20.95 -11.48
C PRO A 157 -0.15 21.19 -10.73
N ASP A 158 -1.30 20.85 -11.34
CA ASP A 158 -2.62 21.05 -10.74
C ASP A 158 -2.93 20.03 -9.62
N GLU A 159 -2.36 18.83 -9.70
CA GLU A 159 -2.48 17.80 -8.65
C GLU A 159 -1.79 18.24 -7.35
N THR A 160 -0.66 18.94 -7.48
CA THR A 160 0.17 19.39 -6.35
C THR A 160 -0.58 20.38 -5.45
N LEU A 161 -1.42 21.24 -6.03
CA LEU A 161 -2.21 22.26 -5.30
C LEU A 161 -3.30 21.64 -4.41
N MET A 162 -3.81 20.45 -4.74
CA MET A 162 -4.85 19.77 -3.96
C MET A 162 -4.29 18.78 -2.92
N LEU A 163 -3.01 18.40 -3.01
CA LEU A 163 -2.39 17.44 -2.09
C LEU A 163 -1.69 18.09 -0.89
N LEU A 164 -1.58 19.43 -0.88
CA LEU A 164 -1.18 20.23 0.28
C LEU A 164 -2.31 20.26 1.32
N PRO A 165 -2.05 19.85 2.58
CA PRO A 165 -3.03 19.89 3.67
C PRO A 165 -3.41 21.31 4.10
#